data_AF-A0A7C4HAM5-F1
#
_entry.id   AF-A0A7C4HAM5-F1
#
_cell.length_a   1.000
_cell.length_b   1.000
_cell.length_c   1.000
_cell.angle_alpha   90.00
_cell.angle_beta   90.00
_cell.angle_gamma   90.00
#
_symmetry.space_group_name_H-M   'P 1'
#
loop_
_entity.id
_entity.type
_entity.pdbx_description
1 polymer ?
#
loop_
_entity_poly.entity_id
_entity_poly.type
_entity_poly.pdbx_seq_one_letter_code
_entity_poly.pdbx_strand_id
1 'polypeptide(L)' 'MGRVKLSEEEKTVVKEVMDELGISGGRIKMLVEAVGVRTGFDKKKMRVAVKRALVGGEPTVKKK' A
#
# COMPACT_ATOMS: atom_id res chain seq x y z
N MET A 1 -5.34 2.88 15.91
CA MET A 1 -5.34 3.21 14.47
C MET A 1 -6.71 2.86 13.91
N GLY A 2 -7.48 3.85 13.48
CA GLY A 2 -8.84 3.63 12.96
C GLY A 2 -8.84 2.74 11.72
N ARG A 3 -9.87 1.89 11.57
CA ARG A 3 -10.10 1.13 10.34
C ARG A 3 -10.25 2.13 9.20
N VAL A 4 -9.31 2.14 8.26
CA VAL A 4 -9.48 2.87 7.00
C VAL A 4 -10.72 2.28 6.32
N LYS A 5 -11.80 3.07 6.23
CA LYS A 5 -13.01 2.66 5.53
C LYS A 5 -12.73 2.83 4.03
N LEU A 6 -12.27 1.76 3.41
CA LEU A 6 -12.03 1.70 1.96
C LEU A 6 -13.33 1.40 1.22
N SER A 7 -13.58 2.17 0.18
CA SER A 7 -14.56 1.90 -0.87
C SER A 7 -14.17 0.64 -1.65
N GLU A 8 -15.13 0.04 -2.37
CA GLU A 8 -14.89 -1.18 -3.15
C GLU A 8 -13.85 -0.96 -4.27
N GLU A 9 -13.83 0.23 -4.87
CA GLU A 9 -12.84 0.63 -5.86
C GLU A 9 -11.41 0.65 -5.27
N GLU A 10 -11.27 1.25 -4.08
CA GLU A 10 -9.98 1.35 -3.39
C GLU A 10 -9.45 -0.04 -2.99
N LYS A 11 -10.33 -0.94 -2.54
CA LYS A 11 -9.99 -2.34 -2.25
C LYS A 11 -9.53 -3.08 -3.51
N THR A 12 -10.17 -2.80 -4.64
CA THR A 12 -9.81 -3.40 -5.93
C THR A 12 -8.41 -2.96 -6.36
N VAL A 13 -8.11 -1.66 -6.26
CA VAL A 13 -6.78 -1.12 -6.55
C VAL A 13 -5.71 -1.74 -5.65
N VAL A 14 -5.98 -1.85 -4.34
CA VAL A 14 -5.07 -2.51 -3.39
C VAL A 14 -4.81 -3.95 -3.81
N LYS A 15 -5.85 -4.70 -4.17
CA LYS A 15 -5.74 -6.10 -4.59
C LYS A 15 -4.96 -6.26 -5.89
N GLU A 16 -5.20 -5.42 -6.89
CA GLU A 16 -4.44 -5.43 -8.15
C GLU A 16 -2.96 -5.12 -7.93
N VAL A 17 -2.64 -4.12 -7.09
CA VAL A 17 -1.24 -3.80 -6.78
C VAL A 17 -0.53 -4.95 -6.05
N MET A 18 -1.25 -5.66 -5.17
CA MET A 18 -0.73 -6.84 -4.49
C MET A 18 -0.49 -8.00 -5.46
N ASP A 19 -1.45 -8.26 -6.35
CA ASP A 19 -1.38 -9.32 -7.36
C ASP A 19 -0.25 -9.07 -8.37
N GLU A 20 -0.14 -7.84 -8.91
CA GLU A 20 0.91 -7.47 -9.87
C GLU A 20 2.33 -7.55 -9.32
N LEU A 21 2.49 -7.33 -8.01
CA LEU A 21 3.77 -7.47 -7.35
C LEU A 21 4.01 -8.92 -6.86
N GLY A 22 3.03 -9.81 -7.03
CA GLY A 22 3.09 -11.21 -6.59
C GLY A 22 3.14 -11.36 -5.07
N ILE A 23 2.56 -10.43 -4.31
CA ILE A 23 2.72 -10.37 -2.86
C ILE A 23 1.41 -10.70 -2.17
N SER A 24 1.49 -11.62 -1.20
CA SER A 24 0.37 -11.99 -0.34
C SER A 24 0.77 -11.91 1.12
N GLY A 25 -0.13 -11.39 1.97
CA GLY A 25 0.08 -11.34 3.42
C GLY A 25 -0.63 -10.16 4.10
N GLY A 26 -1.12 -10.40 5.32
CA GLY A 26 -1.86 -9.39 6.09
C GLY A 26 -1.07 -8.12 6.40
N ARG A 27 0.25 -8.24 6.67
CA ARG A 27 1.14 -7.09 6.91
C ARG A 27 1.33 -6.23 5.67
N ILE A 28 1.46 -6.85 4.50
CA ILE A 28 1.63 -6.15 3.22
C ILE A 28 0.33 -5.49 2.81
N LYS A 29 -0.81 -6.16 3.02
CA LYS A 29 -2.12 -5.55 2.83
C LYS A 29 -2.24 -4.25 3.62
N MET A 30 -1.90 -4.28 4.91
CA MET A 30 -1.95 -3.09 5.77
C MET A 30 -1.01 -1.97 5.28
N LEU A 31 0.15 -2.33 4.72
CA LEU A 31 1.08 -1.39 4.10
C LEU A 31 0.49 -0.78 2.81
N VAL A 32 -0.07 -1.60 1.92
CA VAL A 32 -0.66 -1.15 0.65
C VAL A 32 -1.88 -0.26 0.91
N GLU A 33 -2.70 -0.59 1.92
CA GLU A 33 -3.82 0.25 2.35
C GLU A 33 -3.32 1.61 2.88
N ALA A 34 -2.28 1.62 3.73
CA ALA A 34 -1.70 2.86 4.24
C ALA A 34 -1.05 3.72 3.14
N VAL A 35 -0.37 3.08 2.19
CA VAL A 35 0.19 3.74 1.00
C VAL A 35 -0.94 4.30 0.13
N GLY A 36 -2.01 3.54 -0.10
CA GLY A 36 -3.17 3.95 -0.89
C GLY A 36 -3.80 5.22 -0.36
N VAL A 37 -4.02 5.32 0.95
CA VAL A 37 -4.52 6.55 1.60
C VAL A 37 -3.57 7.72 1.37
N ARG A 38 -2.26 7.50 1.45
CA ARG A 38 -1.25 8.56 1.28
C ARG A 38 -1.12 9.04 -0.17
N THR A 39 -1.37 8.16 -1.14
CA THR A 39 -1.24 8.46 -2.56
C THR A 39 -2.57 8.80 -3.25
N GLY A 40 -3.69 8.70 -2.54
CA GLY A 40 -5.04 8.86 -3.11
C GLY A 40 -5.42 7.72 -4.07
N PHE A 41 -4.99 6.49 -3.78
CA PHE A 41 -5.26 5.29 -4.59
C PHE A 41 -4.78 5.33 -6.05
N ASP A 42 -3.81 6.19 -6.35
CA ASP A 42 -3.15 6.20 -7.67
C ASP A 42 -2.29 4.93 -7.86
N LYS A 43 -2.71 4.04 -8.78
CA LYS A 43 -2.03 2.77 -9.05
C LYS A 43 -0.52 2.91 -9.30
N LYS A 44 -0.10 3.90 -10.09
CA LYS A 44 1.33 4.10 -10.43
C LYS A 44 2.12 4.48 -9.17
N LYS A 45 1.62 5.44 -8.40
CA LYS A 45 2.26 5.86 -7.14
C LYS A 45 2.26 4.74 -6.11
N MET A 46 1.17 3.99 -5.99
CA MET A 46 1.06 2.85 -5.08
C MET A 46 2.09 1.78 -5.41
N ARG A 47 2.22 1.35 -6.68
CA ARG A 47 3.25 0.36 -7.05
C ARG A 47 4.65 0.81 -6.68
N VAL A 48 5.01 2.06 -7.00
CA VAL A 48 6.36 2.59 -6.70
C VAL A 48 6.58 2.65 -5.18
N ALA A 49 5.60 3.13 -4.41
CA ALA A 49 5.71 3.24 -2.96
C ALA A 49 5.74 1.87 -2.26
N VAL A 50 4.90 0.93 -2.69
CA VAL A 50 4.87 -0.45 -2.18
C VAL A 50 6.17 -1.17 -2.53
N LYS A 51 6.63 -1.10 -3.79
CA LYS A 51 7.89 -1.69 -4.23
C LYS A 51 9.09 -1.11 -3.47
N ARG A 52 9.14 0.22 -3.25
CA ARG A 52 10.16 0.85 -2.40
C ARG A 52 10.16 0.30 -0.98
N ALA A 53 8.97 0.18 -0.38
CA ALA A 53 8.84 -0.33 0.97
C ALA A 53 9.22 -1.81 1.12
N LEU A 54 9.08 -2.62 0.06
CA LEU A 54 9.42 -4.05 0.07
C LEU A 54 10.88 -4.34 -0.20
N VAL A 55 11.51 -3.59 -1.11
CA VAL A 55 12.91 -3.82 -1.54
C VAL A 55 13.93 -3.32 -0.50
N GLY A 56 13.47 -2.69 0.59
CA GLY A 56 14.36 -2.21 1.66
C GLY A 56 14.64 -0.71 1.59
N GLY A 57 13.88 0.05 0.81
CA GLY A 57 13.74 1.48 1.07
C GLY A 57 12.84 1.63 2.28
N GLU A 58 13.44 1.66 3.48
CA GLU A 58 12.77 2.15 4.67
C GLU A 58 11.84 3.31 4.27
N PRO A 59 10.53 3.25 4.53
CA PRO A 59 9.82 4.51 4.67
C PRO A 59 10.59 5.20 5.78
N THR A 60 11.23 6.33 5.49
CA THR A 60 11.78 7.24 6.49
C THR A 60 10.62 7.75 7.33
N VAL A 61 10.05 6.89 8.16
CA VAL A 61 9.33 7.26 9.36
C VAL A 61 10.47 7.56 10.31
N LYS A 62 11.02 8.79 10.21
CA LYS A 62 11.80 9.37 11.29
C LYS A 62 10.90 9.28 12.52
N LYS A 63 11.17 8.28 13.37
CA LYS A 63 10.73 8.28 14.76
C LYS A 63 11.25 9.59 15.34
N LYS A 64 10.33 10.46 15.73
CA LYS A 64 10.61 11.57 16.64
C LYS A 64 10.27 11.10 18.04
#